data_AF-A0A843CCX4-F1
#
_entry.id   AF-A0A843CCX4-F1
#
_cell.length_a   1.000
_cell.length_b   1.000
_cell.length_c   1.000
_cell.angle_alpha   90.00
_cell.angle_beta   90.00
_cell.angle_gamma   90.00
#
_symmetry.space_group_name_H-M   'P 1'
#
loop_
_entity.id
_entity.type
_entity.pdbx_description
1 polymer ?
#
loop_
_entity_poly.entity_id
_entity_poly.type
_entity_poly.pdbx_seq_one_letter_code
_entity_poly.pdbx_strand_id
1 'polypeptide(L)'
;MNRTIIGLVTLIGVILSIVSLANAQTTFSFSITCEGSKFQAPGKVGSANAIWNWTVNGVPENAGSGKAICSEINNDKNTVSGTGAVPANANGITVTLTAQVESGKTCTVSTSQSFSNKGTVNIKNLSVTCQGVESGLPTFEKAIFNLQS
;
A
#
# COMPACT_ATOMS: atom_id res chain seq x y z
N MET A 1 22.80 -25.70 28.63
CA MET A 1 21.44 -25.21 28.91
C MET A 1 21.29 -23.82 28.30
N ASN A 2 20.14 -23.54 27.69
CA ASN A 2 19.65 -22.29 27.07
C ASN A 2 20.36 -21.85 25.77
N ARG A 3 19.86 -22.22 24.57
CA ARG A 3 18.63 -21.75 23.86
C ARG A 3 18.52 -20.23 23.80
N THR A 4 19.07 -19.64 22.75
CA THR A 4 18.65 -18.31 22.27
C THR A 4 17.89 -18.50 20.97
N ILE A 5 16.59 -18.28 21.07
CA ILE A 5 15.61 -18.33 19.99
C ILE A 5 15.97 -17.23 19.00
N ILE A 6 16.43 -17.60 17.79
CA ILE A 6 16.45 -16.67 16.65
C ILE A 6 14.99 -16.51 16.26
N GLY A 7 14.36 -15.49 16.84
CA GLY A 7 13.00 -15.09 16.53
C GLY A 7 12.94 -14.71 15.06
N LEU A 8 12.38 -15.61 14.25
CA LEU A 8 11.91 -15.33 12.92
C LEU A 8 10.83 -14.24 13.05
N VAL A 9 11.21 -12.97 12.87
CA VAL A 9 10.25 -11.87 12.78
C VAL A 9 9.61 -11.95 11.39
N THR A 10 8.64 -12.84 11.26
CA THR A 10 7.68 -12.82 10.15
C THR A 10 6.75 -11.64 10.38
N LEU A 11 7.12 -10.46 9.84
CA LEU A 11 6.26 -9.29 9.89
C LEU A 11 5.17 -9.44 8.82
N ILE A 12 3.94 -9.64 9.30
CA ILE A 12 2.75 -9.90 8.52
C ILE A 12 2.33 -8.59 7.82
N GLY A 13 2.71 -8.43 6.56
CA GLY A 13 1.96 -7.58 5.65
C GLY A 13 0.58 -8.21 5.48
N VAL A 14 -0.44 -7.67 6.16
CA VAL A 14 -1.82 -8.17 6.02
C VAL A 14 -2.33 -7.76 4.64
N ILE A 15 -2.36 -8.73 3.72
CA ILE A 15 -2.99 -8.61 2.41
C ILE A 15 -4.40 -9.16 2.54
N LEU A 16 -5.39 -8.27 2.52
CA LEU A 16 -6.80 -8.65 2.42
C LEU A 16 -7.26 -8.28 1.01
N SER A 17 -7.21 -9.25 0.08
CA SER A 17 -8.00 -9.17 -1.15
C SER A 17 -9.21 -10.07 -0.95
N ILE A 18 -10.39 -9.49 -1.03
CA ILE A 18 -11.68 -10.14 -0.77
C ILE A 18 -12.34 -10.72 -2.03
N VAL A 19 -11.68 -10.59 -3.19
CA VAL A 19 -12.16 -11.15 -4.45
C VAL A 19 -11.70 -12.60 -4.60
N SER A 20 -12.65 -13.54 -4.62
CA SER A 20 -12.36 -14.94 -4.93
C SER A 20 -11.83 -15.07 -6.37
N LEU A 21 -10.71 -15.77 -6.58
CA LEU A 21 -10.14 -16.05 -7.91
C LEU A 21 -11.15 -16.71 -8.88
N ALA A 22 -12.15 -17.43 -8.36
CA ALA A 22 -13.19 -18.09 -9.16
C ALA A 22 -14.09 -17.12 -9.95
N ASN A 23 -14.15 -15.84 -9.56
CA ASN A 23 -14.97 -14.81 -10.20
C ASN A 23 -14.12 -13.63 -10.70
N ALA A 24 -12.82 -13.85 -10.95
CA ALA A 24 -11.91 -12.82 -11.42
C ALA A 24 -11.90 -12.75 -12.95
N GLN A 25 -11.88 -11.54 -13.53
CA GLN A 25 -11.64 -11.39 -14.98
C GLN A 25 -10.15 -11.43 -15.33
N THR A 26 -9.29 -10.98 -14.41
CA THR A 26 -7.82 -11.01 -14.54
C THR A 26 -7.18 -11.00 -13.15
N THR A 27 -5.88 -11.30 -13.06
CA THR A 27 -5.06 -11.08 -11.87
C THR A 27 -4.25 -9.79 -11.99
N PHE A 28 -4.00 -9.12 -10.87
CA PHE A 28 -3.09 -7.98 -10.82
C PHE A 28 -1.92 -8.25 -9.87
N SER A 29 -0.84 -7.50 -10.05
CA SER A 29 0.26 -7.37 -9.12
C SER A 29 0.32 -5.95 -8.59
N PHE A 30 0.71 -5.80 -7.33
CA PHE A 30 0.92 -4.50 -6.70
C PHE A 30 2.24 -4.45 -5.94
N SER A 31 2.73 -3.24 -5.71
CA SER A 31 3.81 -2.96 -4.77
C SER A 31 3.56 -1.64 -4.07
N ILE A 32 3.90 -1.57 -2.78
CA ILE A 32 4.00 -0.35 -2.01
C ILE A 32 5.42 -0.25 -1.44
N THR A 33 6.04 0.91 -1.58
CA THR A 33 7.37 1.19 -1.06
C THR A 33 7.26 2.34 -0.07
N CYS A 34 7.83 2.15 1.12
CA CYS A 34 8.00 3.16 2.15
C CYS A 34 9.47 3.57 2.22
N GLU A 35 9.71 4.86 2.37
CA GLU A 35 11.02 5.49 2.45
C GLU A 35 10.91 6.74 3.33
N GLY A 36 11.47 6.69 4.54
CA GLY A 36 11.49 7.82 5.45
C GLY A 36 12.87 8.45 5.62
N SER A 37 12.90 9.49 6.44
CA SER A 37 14.11 10.27 6.73
C SER A 37 15.04 9.52 7.68
N LYS A 38 16.35 9.50 7.37
CA LYS A 38 17.45 8.95 8.21
C LYS A 38 17.55 9.47 9.66
N PHE A 39 16.76 10.48 10.01
CA PHE A 39 16.78 11.19 11.29
C PHE A 39 15.71 10.72 12.27
N GLN A 40 15.00 9.63 11.96
CA GLN A 40 14.09 9.04 12.93
C GLN A 40 14.89 8.40 14.07
N ALA A 41 14.45 8.64 15.31
CA ALA A 41 15.12 8.05 16.47
C ALA A 41 15.05 6.50 16.40
N PRO A 42 15.97 5.76 17.03
CA PRO A 42 15.90 4.30 17.06
C PRO A 42 14.54 3.82 17.60
N GLY A 43 13.87 2.93 16.86
CA GLY A 43 12.54 2.41 17.22
C GLY A 43 11.35 3.20 16.70
N LYS A 44 11.60 4.25 15.90
CA LYS A 44 10.59 5.08 15.22
C LYS A 44 10.30 4.55 13.82
N VAL A 45 9.04 4.53 13.42
CA VAL A 45 8.56 3.84 12.21
C VAL A 45 7.57 4.70 11.44
N GLY A 46 8.02 5.32 10.35
CA GLY A 46 7.14 5.80 9.28
C GLY A 46 6.36 4.65 8.64
N SER A 47 5.13 4.94 8.21
CA SER A 47 4.30 3.92 7.56
C SER A 47 3.43 4.49 6.46
N ALA A 48 3.07 3.63 5.52
CA ALA A 48 2.13 3.96 4.49
C ALA A 48 1.19 2.81 4.19
N ASN A 49 -0.01 3.15 3.75
CA ASN A 49 -0.97 2.20 3.25
C ASN A 49 -1.59 2.65 1.93
N ALA A 50 -1.75 1.70 1.03
CA ALA A 50 -2.53 1.85 -0.17
C ALA A 50 -3.84 1.08 0.01
N ILE A 51 -4.97 1.75 -0.24
CA ILE A 51 -6.29 1.15 -0.27
C ILE A 51 -6.83 1.34 -1.69
N TRP A 52 -7.29 0.27 -2.33
CA TRP A 52 -7.96 0.36 -3.62
C TRP A 52 -9.37 -0.20 -3.54
N ASN A 53 -10.27 0.36 -4.34
CA ASN A 53 -11.66 -0.06 -4.50
C ASN A 53 -11.95 -0.20 -6.00
N TRP A 54 -12.59 -1.29 -6.39
CA TRP A 54 -13.02 -1.48 -7.77
C TRP A 54 -14.38 -0.86 -8.00
N THR A 55 -14.61 -0.40 -9.23
CA THR A 55 -15.94 -0.08 -9.73
C THR A 55 -16.39 -1.24 -10.59
N VAL A 56 -17.55 -1.82 -10.29
CA VAL A 56 -18.16 -2.94 -11.02
C VAL A 56 -19.50 -2.46 -11.57
N ASN A 57 -19.71 -2.58 -12.87
CA ASN A 57 -20.92 -2.08 -13.54
C ASN A 57 -21.29 -0.61 -13.21
N GLY A 58 -20.28 0.23 -12.97
CA GLY A 58 -20.47 1.65 -12.61
C GLY A 58 -20.75 1.92 -11.13
N VAL A 59 -20.76 0.88 -10.27
CA VAL A 59 -20.94 1.01 -8.82
C VAL A 59 -19.61 0.76 -8.09
N PRO A 60 -19.16 1.64 -7.18
CA PRO A 60 -18.02 1.37 -6.32
C PRO A 60 -18.31 0.19 -5.39
N GLU A 61 -17.48 -0.84 -5.43
CA GLU A 61 -17.58 -2.00 -4.54
C GLU A 61 -16.51 -1.99 -3.46
N ASN A 62 -16.96 -1.92 -2.21
CA ASN A 62 -16.13 -2.16 -1.04
C ASN A 62 -15.77 -3.64 -0.85
N ALA A 63 -16.44 -4.55 -1.58
CA ALA A 63 -16.23 -5.99 -1.54
C ALA A 63 -15.10 -6.48 -2.47
N GLY A 64 -14.56 -5.60 -3.31
CA GLY A 64 -13.37 -5.84 -4.12
C GLY A 64 -12.11 -5.16 -3.58
N SER A 65 -12.22 -4.46 -2.46
CA SER A 65 -11.15 -3.61 -1.95
C SER A 65 -9.93 -4.41 -1.54
N GLY A 66 -8.76 -3.80 -1.64
CA GLY A 66 -7.55 -4.36 -1.07
C GLY A 66 -6.72 -3.31 -0.36
N LYS A 67 -5.85 -3.80 0.52
CA LYS A 67 -4.95 -2.99 1.33
C LYS A 67 -3.54 -3.54 1.24
N ALA A 68 -2.58 -2.66 1.03
CA ALA A 68 -1.17 -2.92 1.21
C ALA A 68 -0.64 -1.97 2.29
N ILE A 69 0.25 -2.46 3.16
CA ILE A 69 0.89 -1.66 4.21
C ILE A 69 2.38 -1.89 4.10
N CYS A 70 3.16 -0.81 4.12
CA CYS A 70 4.58 -0.88 4.41
C CYS A 70 4.91 -0.03 5.63
N SER A 71 6.04 -0.36 6.22
CA SER A 71 6.62 0.38 7.32
C SER A 71 8.12 0.30 7.15
N GLU A 72 8.81 1.42 7.33
CA GLU A 72 10.27 1.41 7.29
C GLU A 72 10.83 0.79 8.57
N ILE A 73 12.05 0.24 8.49
CA ILE A 73 12.76 -0.31 9.64
C ILE A 73 14.16 0.30 9.60
N ASN A 74 14.60 0.96 10.67
CA ASN A 74 15.93 1.57 10.77
C ASN A 74 16.29 2.56 9.64
N ASN A 75 15.29 3.27 9.09
CA ASN A 75 15.44 4.17 7.93
C ASN A 75 15.81 3.47 6.61
N ASP A 76 15.65 2.16 6.53
CA ASP A 76 15.81 1.42 5.29
C ASP A 76 14.49 1.37 4.53
N LYS A 77 14.60 1.61 3.23
CA LYS A 77 13.50 1.45 2.28
C LYS A 77 12.92 0.05 2.40
N ASN A 78 11.61 -0.03 2.59
CA ASN A 78 10.88 -1.29 2.64
C ASN A 78 9.86 -1.35 1.51
N THR A 79 9.86 -2.45 0.76
CA THR A 79 8.92 -2.69 -0.33
C THR A 79 8.10 -3.95 -0.03
N VAL A 80 6.78 -3.78 -0.01
CA VAL A 80 5.82 -4.88 0.11
C VAL A 80 5.14 -5.06 -1.24
N SER A 81 5.15 -6.28 -1.75
CA SER A 81 4.53 -6.64 -3.03
C SER A 81 3.55 -7.78 -2.84
N GLY A 82 2.59 -7.87 -3.75
CA GLY A 82 1.62 -8.96 -3.74
C GLY A 82 0.83 -9.04 -5.03
N THR A 83 -0.09 -9.99 -5.06
CA THR A 83 -1.02 -10.20 -6.17
C THR A 83 -2.45 -10.21 -5.66
N GLY A 84 -3.39 -10.01 -6.58
CA GLY A 84 -4.82 -10.09 -6.29
C GLY A 84 -5.63 -10.35 -7.55
N ALA A 85 -6.95 -10.36 -7.39
CA ALA A 85 -7.90 -10.58 -8.47
C ALA A 85 -8.67 -9.30 -8.81
N VAL A 86 -8.80 -9.01 -10.10
CA VAL A 86 -9.72 -7.99 -10.62
C VAL A 86 -11.12 -8.62 -10.67
N PRO A 87 -12.14 -8.06 -9.98
CA PRO A 87 -13.51 -8.59 -10.03
C PRO A 87 -14.03 -8.71 -11.45
N ALA A 88 -14.84 -9.73 -11.73
CA ALA A 88 -15.58 -9.82 -12.98
C ALA A 88 -16.41 -8.56 -13.23
N ASN A 89 -16.40 -8.06 -14.47
CA ASN A 89 -17.11 -6.84 -14.87
C ASN A 89 -16.64 -5.55 -14.18
N ALA A 90 -15.46 -5.56 -13.53
CA ALA A 90 -14.85 -4.32 -13.11
C ALA A 90 -14.59 -3.43 -14.33
N ASN A 91 -14.96 -2.17 -14.20
CA ASN A 91 -14.82 -1.12 -15.21
C ASN A 91 -14.13 0.15 -14.67
N GLY A 92 -13.62 0.08 -13.44
CA GLY A 92 -12.78 1.12 -12.89
C GLY A 92 -12.11 0.72 -11.59
N ILE A 93 -11.17 1.55 -11.14
CA ILE A 93 -10.49 1.44 -9.86
C ILE A 93 -10.27 2.85 -9.30
N THR A 94 -10.36 2.98 -7.98
CA THR A 94 -9.85 4.13 -7.24
C THR A 94 -8.82 3.64 -6.25
N VAL A 95 -7.65 4.27 -6.21
CA VAL A 95 -6.58 3.98 -5.25
C VAL A 95 -6.33 5.21 -4.41
N THR A 96 -6.31 5.03 -3.10
CA THR A 96 -5.92 6.04 -2.11
C THR A 96 -4.63 5.57 -1.42
N LEU A 97 -3.60 6.41 -1.47
CA LEU A 97 -2.33 6.19 -0.82
C LEU A 97 -2.17 7.21 0.31
N THR A 98 -1.95 6.72 1.52
CA THR A 98 -1.71 7.55 2.70
C THR A 98 -0.35 7.22 3.28
N ALA A 99 0.45 8.25 3.51
CA ALA A 99 1.70 8.18 4.27
C ALA A 99 1.50 8.87 5.62
N GLN A 100 2.09 8.29 6.66
CA GLN A 100 2.06 8.80 8.02
C GLN A 100 3.48 8.95 8.54
N VAL A 101 3.83 10.16 8.97
CA VAL A 101 5.00 10.39 9.81
C VAL A 101 4.61 10.18 11.27
N GLU A 102 5.57 9.78 12.11
CA GLU A 102 5.30 9.36 13.49
C GLU A 102 4.67 10.45 14.37
N SER A 103 4.89 11.73 14.04
CA SER A 103 4.22 12.86 14.71
C SER A 103 2.69 12.89 14.55
N GLY A 104 2.10 11.86 13.92
CA GLY A 104 0.66 11.73 13.67
C GLY A 104 0.19 12.49 12.44
N LYS A 105 1.10 13.17 11.73
CA LYS A 105 0.76 13.88 10.51
C LYS A 105 0.63 12.89 9.35
N THR A 106 -0.52 12.95 8.68
CA THR A 106 -0.85 12.11 7.54
C THR A 106 -0.96 12.95 6.27
N CYS A 107 -0.51 12.40 5.16
CA CYS A 107 -0.68 13.00 3.85
C CYS A 107 -1.26 11.94 2.91
N THR A 108 -2.22 12.35 2.09
CA THR A 108 -3.00 11.42 1.26
C THR A 108 -3.05 11.92 -0.17
N VAL A 109 -2.93 10.99 -1.12
CA VAL A 109 -3.20 11.21 -2.54
C VAL A 109 -4.10 10.10 -3.06
N SER A 110 -4.93 10.43 -4.04
CA SER A 110 -5.79 9.43 -4.69
C SER A 110 -5.69 9.55 -6.20
N THR A 111 -5.92 8.44 -6.89
CA THR A 111 -6.06 8.38 -8.33
C THR A 111 -7.16 7.40 -8.71
N SER A 112 -7.73 7.57 -9.90
CA SER A 112 -8.72 6.66 -10.45
C SER A 112 -8.42 6.37 -11.90
N GLN A 113 -8.80 5.17 -12.35
CA GLN A 113 -8.70 4.74 -13.73
C GLN A 113 -9.98 4.01 -14.11
N SER A 114 -10.62 4.44 -15.18
CA SER A 114 -11.72 3.71 -15.82
C SER A 114 -11.15 2.83 -16.93
N PHE A 115 -11.78 1.67 -17.16
CA PHE A 115 -11.40 0.74 -18.21
C PHE A 115 -12.64 -0.04 -18.71
N SER A 116 -12.58 -0.57 -19.93
CA SER A 116 -13.62 -1.48 -20.43
C SER A 116 -13.64 -2.79 -19.65
N ASN A 117 -14.74 -3.54 -19.71
CA ASN A 117 -14.80 -4.90 -19.15
C ASN A 117 -13.65 -5.74 -19.74
N LYS A 118 -12.88 -6.44 -18.88
CA LYS A 118 -11.61 -7.12 -19.21
C LYS A 118 -10.45 -6.21 -19.64
N GLY A 119 -10.56 -4.91 -19.44
CA GLY A 119 -9.48 -3.95 -19.65
C GLY A 119 -8.39 -4.11 -18.60
N THR A 120 -7.19 -3.63 -18.92
CA THR A 120 -6.04 -3.67 -18.02
C THR A 120 -6.02 -2.46 -17.10
N VAL A 121 -5.71 -2.69 -15.83
CA VAL A 121 -5.40 -1.63 -14.87
C VAL A 121 -3.89 -1.35 -14.87
N ASN A 122 -3.52 -0.08 -14.74
CA ASN A 122 -2.14 0.35 -14.67
C ASN A 122 -1.99 1.66 -13.90
N ILE A 123 -1.90 1.56 -12.57
CA ILE A 123 -1.53 2.67 -11.69
C ILE A 123 -0.03 2.60 -11.47
N LYS A 124 0.73 3.54 -12.04
CA LYS A 124 2.19 3.61 -11.87
C LYS A 124 2.58 4.83 -11.07
N ASN A 125 3.52 4.65 -10.15
CA ASN A 125 4.18 5.70 -9.39
C ASN A 125 3.20 6.66 -8.70
N LEU A 126 2.10 6.14 -8.16
CA LEU A 126 1.26 6.95 -7.27
C LEU A 126 2.10 7.23 -6.02
N SER A 127 2.44 8.49 -5.78
CA SER A 127 3.37 8.85 -4.72
C SER A 127 2.81 9.94 -3.82
N VAL A 128 3.08 9.81 -2.52
CA VAL A 128 2.83 10.86 -1.54
C VAL A 128 4.06 11.02 -0.66
N THR A 129 4.39 12.25 -0.32
CA THR A 129 5.41 12.57 0.68
C THR A 129 4.73 13.35 1.78
N CYS A 130 4.90 12.89 3.02
CA CYS A 130 4.48 13.60 4.20
C CYS A 130 5.68 14.09 4.98
N GLN A 131 5.65 15.35 5.41
CA GLN A 131 6.75 15.98 6.14
C GLN A 131 6.28 16.38 7.54
N GLY A 132 7.07 16.10 8.55
CA GLY A 132 6.82 16.44 9.93
C GLY A 132 8.07 16.99 10.63
N VAL A 133 7.93 17.19 11.93
CA VAL A 133 9.05 17.50 12.82
C VAL A 133 8.96 16.53 13.98
N GLU A 134 10.06 15.85 14.29
CA GLU A 134 10.17 14.93 15.41
C GLU A 134 11.41 15.27 16.23
N SER A 135 11.25 15.47 17.54
CA SER A 135 12.33 15.93 18.43
C SER A 135 13.09 17.17 17.90
N GLY A 136 12.38 18.07 17.20
CA GLY A 136 12.95 19.29 16.62
C GLY A 136 13.67 19.10 15.29
N LEU A 137 13.75 17.88 14.76
CA LEU A 137 14.37 17.58 13.47
C LEU A 137 13.31 17.39 12.37
N PRO A 138 13.55 17.87 11.13
CA PRO A 138 12.66 17.62 10.02
C PRO A 138 12.66 16.13 9.66
N THR A 139 11.47 15.55 9.60
CA THR A 139 11.27 14.15 9.20
C THR A 139 10.34 14.06 8.00
N PHE A 140 10.44 12.98 7.25
CA PHE A 140 9.50 12.69 6.19
C PHE A 140 9.22 11.20 6.08
N GLU A 141 8.08 10.89 5.47
CA GLU A 141 7.70 9.57 5.00
C GLU A 141 7.24 9.71 3.56
N LYS A 142 7.86 8.93 2.66
CA LYS A 142 7.49 8.87 1.25
C LYS A 142 6.98 7.48 0.93
N ALA A 143 5.80 7.45 0.34
CA ALA A 143 5.20 6.22 -0.16
C ALA A 143 5.11 6.25 -1.68
N ILE A 144 5.39 5.11 -2.32
CA ILE A 144 5.20 4.91 -3.76
C ILE A 144 4.41 3.62 -3.97
N PHE A 145 3.32 3.70 -4.71
CA PHE A 145 2.44 2.58 -5.03
C PHE A 145 2.38 2.32 -6.54
N ASN A 146 2.40 1.04 -6.90
CA ASN A 146 2.16 0.54 -8.25
C ASN A 146 1.13 -0.59 -8.21
N LEU A 147 0.25 -0.64 -9.21
CA LEU A 147 -0.71 -1.73 -9.44
C LEU A 147 -0.91 -1.93 -10.93
N GLN A 148 -0.77 -3.17 -11.41
CA GLN A 148 -0.91 -3.51 -12.83
C GLN A 148 -1.48 -4.92 -13.03
N SER A 149 -2.29 -5.11 -14.07
CA SER A 149 -2.91 -6.40 -14.45
C SER A 149 -2.53 -6.84 -15.85
#